data_AF-A0A1S3DLD9-F1
#
_entry.id   AF-A0A1S3DLD9-F1
#
_cell.length_a   1.000
_cell.length_b   1.000
_cell.length_c   1.000
_cell.angle_alpha   90.00
_cell.angle_beta   90.00
_cell.angle_gamma   90.00
#
_symmetry.space_group_name_H-M   'P 1'
#
loop_
_entity.id
_entity.type
_entity.pdbx_description
1 polymer ?
#
loop_
_entity_poly.entity_id
_entity_poly.type
_entity_poly.pdbx_seq_one_letter_code
_entity_poly.pdbx_strand_id
1 'polypeptide(L)' 'MPAHVKACFLGSSLTIPISDGKLNLGMWQGIWLCEHRDQAGSRKLVVTLNGVLGDTKMSPLSPGSPMVSTSS' A
#
# COMPACT_ATOMS: atom_id res chain seq x y z
N MET A 1 10.76 -28.69 -14.40
CA MET A 1 10.46 -27.97 -13.14
C MET A 1 11.58 -26.97 -12.78
N PRO A 2 11.58 -25.72 -13.29
CA PRO A 2 12.39 -24.62 -12.73
C PRO A 2 11.54 -23.48 -12.12
N ALA A 3 10.23 -23.47 -12.38
CA ALA A 3 9.33 -22.39 -12.00
C ALA A 3 9.08 -22.31 -10.48
N HIS A 4 9.08 -23.45 -9.78
CA HIS A 4 8.87 -23.51 -8.34
C HIS A 4 10.01 -22.85 -7.54
N VAL A 5 11.26 -22.95 -8.02
CA VAL A 5 12.43 -22.38 -7.33
C VAL A 5 12.45 -20.84 -7.42
N LYS A 6 12.05 -20.26 -8.56
CA LYS A 6 11.96 -18.80 -8.73
C LYS A 6 10.85 -18.19 -7.87
N ALA A 7 9.70 -18.88 -7.74
CA ALA A 7 8.58 -18.43 -6.92
C ALA A 7 8.91 -18.44 -5.41
N CYS A 8 9.68 -19.44 -4.94
CA CYS A 8 10.13 -19.49 -3.54
C CYS A 8 11.15 -18.40 -3.19
N PHE A 9 11.97 -17.96 -4.15
CA PHE A 9 12.95 -16.88 -3.93
C PHE A 9 12.34 -15.46 -3.99
N LEU A 10 11.33 -15.25 -4.84
CA LEU A 10 10.67 -13.94 -4.99
C LEU A 10 9.52 -13.72 -4.00
N GLY A 11 8.97 -14.78 -3.41
CA GLY A 11 7.79 -14.71 -2.54
C GLY A 11 6.50 -14.41 -3.31
N SER A 12 5.37 -14.94 -2.83
CA SER A 12 4.05 -14.70 -3.44
C SER A 12 3.38 -13.42 -2.95
N SER A 13 4.04 -12.66 -2.07
CA SER A 13 3.49 -11.47 -1.43
C SER A 13 4.58 -10.44 -1.19
N LEU A 14 4.26 -9.17 -1.40
CA LEU A 14 5.14 -8.04 -1.14
C LEU A 14 4.52 -7.18 -0.04
N THR A 15 5.34 -6.70 0.90
CA THR A 15 4.94 -5.66 1.85
C THR A 15 5.53 -4.34 1.37
N ILE A 16 4.67 -3.36 1.11
CA ILE A 16 5.07 -2.07 0.53
C ILE A 16 4.64 -0.96 1.50
N PRO A 17 5.58 -0.13 1.98
CA PRO A 17 5.23 0.99 2.83
C PRO A 17 4.40 2.03 2.09
N ILE A 18 3.46 2.66 2.80
CA ILE A 18 2.61 3.74 2.29
C ILE A 18 2.90 4.99 3.10
N SER A 19 3.15 6.10 2.43
CA SER A 19 3.42 7.40 3.03
C SER A 19 2.63 8.47 2.27
N ASP A 20 1.94 9.35 2.99
CA ASP A 20 1.09 10.41 2.42
C ASP A 20 0.10 9.91 1.34
N GLY A 21 -0.47 8.72 1.58
CA GLY A 21 -1.42 8.08 0.65
C GLY A 21 -0.81 7.54 -0.65
N LYS A 22 0.52 7.47 -0.75
CA LYS A 22 1.23 6.93 -1.93
C LYS A 22 2.09 5.73 -1.55
N LEU A 23 2.24 4.79 -2.49
CA LEU A 23 3.22 3.69 -2.35
C LEU A 23 4.62 4.29 -2.30
N ASN A 24 5.36 4.01 -1.25
CA ASN A 24 6.72 4.53 -1.06
C ASN A 24 7.71 3.61 -1.78
N LEU A 25 7.80 3.80 -3.10
CA LEU A 25 8.70 3.09 -3.99
C LEU A 25 9.81 4.04 -4.46
N GLY A 26 11.03 3.53 -4.59
CA GLY A 26 12.12 4.24 -5.23
C GLY A 26 11.88 4.46 -6.73
N MET A 27 12.58 5.42 -7.32
CA MET A 27 12.43 5.81 -8.75
C MET A 27 12.55 4.64 -9.74
N TRP A 28 13.29 3.60 -9.38
CA TRP A 28 13.52 2.41 -10.21
C TRP A 28 12.84 1.14 -9.67
N GLN A 29 12.02 1.25 -8.62
CA GLN A 29 11.29 0.12 -8.07
C GLN A 29 9.91 0.00 -8.73
N GLY A 30 9.60 -1.22 -9.19
CA GLY A 30 8.31 -1.56 -9.79
C GLY A 30 7.76 -2.86 -9.20
N ILE A 31 6.43 -2.97 -9.19
CA ILE A 31 5.71 -4.19 -8.76
C ILE A 31 5.33 -4.96 -10.01
N TRP A 32 5.73 -6.23 -10.09
CA TRP A 32 5.52 -7.07 -11.27
C TRP A 32 4.80 -8.37 -10.90
N LEU A 33 3.81 -8.74 -11.70
CA LEU A 33 3.23 -10.08 -11.68
C LEU A 33 3.96 -10.96 -12.70
N CYS A 34 4.87 -11.80 -12.23
CA CYS A 34 5.61 -12.71 -13.08
C CYS A 34 4.82 -14.04 -13.25
N GLU A 35 4.23 -14.24 -14.41
CA GLU A 35 3.65 -15.52 -14.83
C GLU A 35 4.60 -16.22 -15.80
N HIS A 36 4.91 -17.49 -15.53
CA HIS A 36 5.96 -18.23 -16.25
C HIS A 36 5.38 -19.31 -17.18
N ARG A 37 4.07 -19.30 -17.45
CA ARG A 37 3.40 -20.24 -18.33
C ARG A 37 3.02 -19.55 -19.64
N ASP A 38 3.33 -20.19 -20.76
CA ASP A 38 2.97 -19.70 -22.10
C ASP A 38 1.44 -19.63 -22.31
N GLN A 39 0.69 -20.51 -21.63
CA GLN A 39 -0.76 -20.49 -21.57
C GLN A 39 -1.20 -20.19 -20.14
N ALA A 40 -1.28 -18.91 -19.82
CA ALA A 40 -1.65 -18.43 -18.51
C ALA A 40 -3.17 -18.26 -18.37
N GLY A 41 -3.73 -18.81 -17.29
CA GLY A 41 -5.09 -18.50 -16.87
C GLY A 41 -5.19 -17.18 -16.09
N SER A 42 -6.42 -16.72 -15.84
CA SER A 42 -6.71 -15.56 -14.99
C SER A 42 -6.00 -15.63 -13.63
N ARG A 43 -5.47 -14.50 -13.17
CA ARG A 43 -4.84 -14.36 -11.85
C ARG A 43 -5.61 -13.34 -11.02
N LYS A 44 -5.81 -13.67 -9.74
CA LYS A 44 -6.41 -12.77 -8.75
C LYS A 44 -5.32 -12.29 -7.80
N LEU A 45 -5.15 -10.98 -7.71
CA LEU A 45 -4.29 -10.35 -6.72
C LEU A 45 -5.16 -9.89 -5.54
N VAL A 46 -4.65 -10.07 -4.33
CA VAL A 46 -5.28 -9.58 -3.10
C VAL A 46 -4.36 -8.52 -2.51
N VAL A 47 -4.91 -7.35 -2.24
CA VAL A 47 -4.20 -6.23 -1.62
C VAL A 47 -4.83 -5.95 -0.28
N THR A 48 -4.02 -6.01 0.77
CA THR A 48 -4.43 -5.65 2.13
C THR A 48 -3.75 -4.35 2.51
N LEU A 49 -4.56 -3.34 2.84
CA LEU A 49 -4.09 -2.07 3.37
C LEU A 49 -4.23 -2.09 4.88
N ASN A 50 -3.14 -1.81 5.59
CA ASN A 50 -3.13 -1.68 7.04
C ASN A 50 -2.40 -0.38 7.40
N GLY A 51 -3.01 0.42 8.28
CA GLY A 51 -2.48 1.70 8.71
C GLY A 51 -3.54 2.54 9.43
N VAL A 52 -3.17 3.76 9.76
CA VAL A 52 -4.05 4.77 10.37
C VAL A 52 -4.32 5.88 9.37
N LEU A 53 -5.46 6.55 9.52
CA LEU A 53 -5.75 7.75 8.72
C LEU A 53 -4.76 8.84 9.10
N GLY A 54 -3.99 9.33 8.13
CA GLY A 54 -3.17 10.53 8.33
C GLY A 54 -4.08 11.74 8.47
N ASP A 55 -3.94 12.51 9.54
CA ASP A 55 -4.73 13.71 9.77
C ASP A 55 -4.54 14.69 8.62
N THR A 56 -5.50 14.70 7.68
CA THR A 56 -5.56 15.68 6.58
C THR A 56 -6.14 17.00 7.11
N LYS A 57 -5.68 17.45 8.28
CA LYS A 57 -6.04 18.73 8.90
C LYS A 57 -4.79 19.52 9.23
N MET A 58 -4.13 19.98 8.17
CA MET A 58 -3.33 21.20 8.22
C MET A 58 -3.52 21.97 6.91
N SER A 59 -4.78 22.25 6.55
CA SER A 59 -5.06 23.48 5.81
C SER A 59 -5.23 24.60 6.86
N PRO A 60 -4.40 25.64 6.89
CA PRO A 60 -4.50 26.73 7.87
C PRO A 60 -5.71 27.66 7.67
N LEU A 61 -6.75 27.23 6.94
CA LEU A 61 -7.91 28.04 6.59
C LEU A 61 -9.22 27.27 6.83
N SER A 62 -9.56 27.03 8.09
CA SER A 62 -10.96 26.85 8.48
C SER A 62 -11.18 27.40 9.90
N PRO A 63 -11.70 28.63 10.04
CA PRO A 63 -12.12 29.16 11.32
C PRO A 63 -13.48 28.55 11.66
N GLY A 64 -13.53 27.67 12.64
CA GLY A 64 -14.78 27.00 13.05
C GLY A 64 -14.61 25.95 14.15
N SER A 65 -14.20 26.40 15.33
CA SER A 65 -14.72 26.08 16.68
C SER A 65 -15.68 24.87 16.87
N PRO A 66 -15.69 24.17 18.04
CA PRO A 66 -15.70 24.85 19.34
C PRO A 66 -14.65 24.40 20.36
N MET A 67 -14.21 25.40 21.12
CA MET A 67 -13.69 25.25 22.47
C MET A 67 -14.61 24.34 23.28
N VAL A 68 -14.09 23.21 23.74
CA VAL A 68 -14.68 22.52 24.88
C VAL A 68 -14.33 23.35 26.11
N SER A 69 -15.35 24.10 26.52
CA SER A 69 -15.50 24.81 27.79
C SER A 69 -15.04 23.95 28.96
N THR A 70 -14.11 24.49 29.74
CA THR A 70 -13.92 24.11 31.14
C THR A 70 -15.23 24.37 31.89
N SER A 71 -15.82 23.34 32.51
CA SER A 71 -16.76 23.57 33.61
C SER A 71 -16.76 22.39 34.57
N SER A 72 -16.32 22.71 35.79
CA SER A 72 -16.51 22.03 37.07
C SER A 72 -15.61 20.84 37.40
#